data_AF-A0A0A0K166-F1
#
_entry.id   AF-A0A0A0K166-F1
#
_cell.length_a   1.000
_cell.length_b   1.000
_cell.length_c   1.000
_cell.angle_alpha   90.00
_cell.angle_beta   90.00
_cell.angle_gamma   90.00
#
_symmetry.space_group_name_H-M   'P 1'
#
loop_
_entity.id
_entity.type
_entity.pdbx_description
1 polymer ?
#
loop_
_entity_poly.entity_id
_entity_poly.type
_entity_poly.pdbx_seq_one_letter_code
_entity_poly.pdbx_strand_id
1 'polypeptide(L)'
;MRWRNGPHGYGRVSKILHWVTVLALSAQFVVGWSMEADDGAFAAQEARLEQLEDRADSLEGDARDAARDEVARLEDELEARSDRADDEFVRDSLHRPTDPSLPLAHVALGLLVLALGIARVLWRRHGLPPWAEHLGPAARRISAVTEKVLIGLLFVIPLTGLLLLEVGSHWLGVHVAAHLLFFAAIAVHVGLMLGHARQGQLRRML
;
A
#
# COMPACT_ATOMS: atom_id res chain seq x y z
N MET A 1 -18.69 -18.75 -24.32
CA MET A 1 -17.93 -18.38 -23.10
C MET A 1 -18.79 -17.46 -22.23
N ARG A 2 -18.93 -17.69 -20.92
CA ARG A 2 -19.88 -16.95 -20.07
C ARG A 2 -19.24 -15.69 -19.47
N TRP A 3 -19.61 -14.52 -20.01
CA TRP A 3 -19.01 -13.23 -19.65
C TRP A 3 -19.56 -12.63 -18.35
N ARG A 4 -20.86 -12.81 -18.09
CA ARG A 4 -21.58 -12.27 -16.92
C ARG A 4 -21.75 -13.34 -15.84
N ASN A 5 -22.10 -12.89 -14.63
CA ASN A 5 -22.44 -13.76 -13.51
C ASN A 5 -23.76 -14.49 -13.78
N GLY A 6 -23.92 -15.68 -13.21
CA GLY A 6 -25.16 -16.45 -13.35
C GLY A 6 -25.20 -17.68 -12.44
N PRO A 7 -26.12 -18.63 -12.69
CA PRO A 7 -26.26 -19.85 -11.89
C PRO A 7 -24.97 -20.70 -11.83
N HIS A 8 -24.10 -20.53 -12.83
CA HIS A 8 -22.80 -21.19 -12.91
C HIS A 8 -21.69 -20.54 -12.08
N GLY A 9 -21.99 -19.50 -11.31
CA GLY A 9 -20.99 -18.75 -10.56
C GLY A 9 -20.51 -17.48 -11.27
N TYR A 10 -19.28 -17.08 -10.95
CA TYR A 10 -18.68 -15.85 -11.45
C TYR A 10 -18.39 -15.94 -12.95
N GLY A 11 -18.78 -14.89 -13.68
CA GLY A 11 -18.41 -14.69 -15.08
C GLY A 11 -16.97 -14.22 -15.24
N ARG A 12 -16.47 -14.25 -16.47
CA ARG A 12 -15.07 -13.86 -16.77
C ARG A 12 -14.72 -12.44 -16.36
N VAL A 13 -15.63 -11.48 -16.55
CA VAL A 13 -15.34 -10.08 -16.22
C VAL A 13 -15.08 -9.94 -14.72
N SER A 14 -15.88 -10.60 -13.87
CA SER A 14 -15.68 -10.58 -12.42
C SER A 14 -14.36 -11.23 -12.00
N LYS A 15 -13.95 -12.32 -12.66
CA LYS A 15 -12.67 -12.98 -12.41
C LYS A 15 -11.49 -12.09 -12.83
N ILE A 16 -11.54 -11.52 -14.03
CA ILE A 16 -10.50 -10.61 -14.55
C ILE A 16 -10.37 -9.40 -13.62
N LEU A 17 -11.47 -8.72 -13.30
CA LEU A 17 -11.46 -7.59 -12.37
C LEU A 17 -10.91 -7.98 -11.00
N HIS A 18 -11.15 -9.21 -10.52
CA HIS A 18 -10.58 -9.69 -9.28
C HIS A 18 -9.07 -9.86 -9.36
N TRP A 19 -8.58 -10.64 -10.32
CA TRP A 19 -7.15 -10.93 -10.43
C TRP A 19 -6.32 -9.70 -10.83
N VAL A 20 -6.85 -8.81 -11.66
CA VAL A 20 -6.19 -7.53 -11.96
C VAL A 20 -6.12 -6.66 -10.70
N THR A 21 -7.16 -6.65 -9.86
CA THR A 21 -7.10 -5.93 -8.57
C THR A 21 -6.07 -6.55 -7.65
N VAL A 22 -6.01 -7.89 -7.55
CA VAL A 22 -5.00 -8.58 -6.74
C VAL A 22 -3.59 -8.24 -7.24
N LEU A 23 -3.35 -8.28 -8.55
CA LEU A 23 -2.05 -7.94 -9.14
C LEU A 23 -1.66 -6.48 -8.85
N ALA A 24 -2.61 -5.55 -9.01
CA ALA A 24 -2.37 -4.14 -8.72
C ALA A 24 -2.06 -3.91 -7.23
N LEU A 25 -2.78 -4.57 -6.32
CA LEU A 25 -2.52 -4.52 -4.88
C LEU A 25 -1.17 -5.13 -4.50
N SER A 26 -0.79 -6.25 -5.12
CA SER A 26 0.53 -6.86 -4.90
C SER A 26 1.65 -5.94 -5.39
N ALA A 27 1.49 -5.32 -6.57
CA ALA A 27 2.44 -4.33 -7.06
C ALA A 27 2.52 -3.11 -6.13
N GLN A 28 1.37 -2.60 -5.67
CA GLN A 28 1.31 -1.49 -4.71
C GLN A 28 2.05 -1.80 -3.41
N PHE A 29 1.87 -3.02 -2.89
CA PHE A 29 2.56 -3.48 -1.69
C PHE A 29 4.07 -3.57 -1.89
N VAL A 30 4.53 -4.14 -3.01
CA VAL A 30 5.96 -4.23 -3.32
C VAL A 30 6.59 -2.85 -3.45
N VAL A 31 5.94 -1.93 -4.17
CA VAL A 31 6.42 -0.55 -4.33
C VAL A 31 6.46 0.17 -2.97
N GLY A 32 5.39 0.07 -2.16
CA GLY A 32 5.36 0.68 -0.83
C GLY A 32 6.43 0.12 0.11
N TRP A 33 6.65 -1.20 0.10
CA TRP A 33 7.72 -1.83 0.88
C TRP A 33 9.11 -1.37 0.45
N SER A 34 9.33 -1.19 -0.85
CA SER A 34 10.60 -0.67 -1.37
C SER A 34 10.87 0.78 -0.93
N MET A 35 9.84 1.62 -0.81
CA MET A 35 9.99 2.99 -0.30
C MET A 35 10.40 3.02 1.17
N GLU A 36 9.78 2.20 2.03
CA GLU A 36 10.13 2.15 3.47
C GLU A 36 11.57 1.66 3.72
N ALA A 37 12.10 0.83 2.83
CA ALA A 37 13.50 0.41 2.90
C ALA A 37 14.48 1.57 2.67
N ASP A 38 14.13 2.52 1.79
CA ASP A 38 14.94 3.72 1.54
C ASP A 38 14.81 4.72 2.70
N ASP A 39 13.60 4.97 3.20
CA ASP A 39 13.37 5.83 4.38
C ASP A 39 14.12 5.29 5.62
N GLY A 40 14.09 3.97 5.84
CA GLY A 40 14.81 3.31 6.92
C GLY A 40 16.34 3.46 6.82
N ALA A 41 16.88 3.61 5.61
CA ALA A 41 18.31 3.84 5.41
C ALA A 41 18.72 5.27 5.81
N PHE A 42 17.87 6.27 5.55
CA PHE A 42 18.08 7.65 6.01
C PHE A 42 17.98 7.75 7.53
N ALA A 43 16.94 7.17 8.14
CA ALA A 43 16.78 7.16 9.59
C ALA A 43 17.95 6.48 10.32
N ALA A 44 18.50 5.41 9.76
CA ALA A 44 19.68 4.74 10.32
C ALA A 44 20.95 5.61 10.24
N GLN A 45 21.07 6.47 9.23
CA GLN A 45 22.18 7.41 9.09
C GLN A 45 22.04 8.60 10.02
N GLU A 46 20.82 9.14 10.18
CA GLU A 46 20.50 10.17 11.16
C GLU A 46 20.82 9.71 12.60
N ALA A 47 20.37 8.51 12.99
CA ALA A 47 20.70 7.93 14.30
C ALA A 47 22.21 7.70 14.51
N ARG A 48 22.98 7.54 13.43
CA ARG A 48 24.44 7.46 13.49
C ARG A 48 25.07 8.84 13.69
N LEU A 49 24.51 9.89 13.10
CA LEU A 49 24.95 11.27 13.33
C LEU A 49 24.70 11.70 14.77
N GLU A 50 23.51 11.38 15.32
CA GLU A 50 23.19 11.61 16.73
C GLU A 50 24.23 10.97 17.68
N GLN A 51 24.60 9.70 17.42
CA GLN A 51 25.67 9.04 18.18
C GLN A 51 27.05 9.69 18.03
N LEU A 52 27.34 10.29 16.87
CA LEU A 52 28.59 11.01 16.65
C LEU A 52 28.57 12.36 17.36
N GLU A 53 27.43 13.03 17.41
CA GLU A 53 27.23 14.27 18.18
C GLU A 53 27.42 14.02 19.68
N ASP A 54 26.77 13.00 20.23
CA ASP A 54 26.96 12.56 21.62
C ASP A 54 28.45 12.27 21.93
N ARG A 55 29.14 11.64 20.98
CA ARG A 55 30.56 11.37 21.11
C ARG A 55 31.39 12.65 21.05
N ALA A 56 31.08 13.57 20.14
CA ALA A 56 31.74 14.87 20.06
C ALA A 56 31.59 15.64 21.38
N ASP A 57 30.42 15.56 22.01
CA ASP A 57 30.11 16.20 23.29
C ASP A 57 30.87 15.63 24.48
N SER A 58 31.37 14.39 24.37
CA SER A 58 32.27 13.79 25.36
C SER A 58 33.73 14.25 25.27
N LEU A 59 34.11 14.95 24.18
CA LEU A 59 35.45 15.50 23.98
C LEU A 59 35.59 16.90 24.58
N GLU A 60 36.82 17.38 24.71
CA GLU A 60 37.12 18.71 25.24
C GLU A 60 38.00 19.54 24.29
N GLY A 61 37.84 20.86 24.35
CA GLY A 61 38.66 21.84 23.60
C GLY A 61 38.57 21.67 22.08
N ASP A 62 39.67 21.93 21.38
CA ASP A 62 39.76 21.92 19.91
C ASP A 62 39.28 20.59 19.29
N ALA A 63 39.42 19.47 20.01
CA ALA A 63 38.98 18.16 19.54
C ALA A 63 37.45 18.02 19.51
N ARG A 64 36.74 18.66 20.45
CA ARG A 64 35.27 18.74 20.45
C ARG A 64 34.78 19.59 19.29
N ASP A 65 35.38 20.77 19.12
CA ASP A 65 34.96 21.72 18.08
C ASP A 65 35.16 21.10 16.69
N ALA A 66 36.31 20.49 16.42
CA ALA A 66 36.57 19.79 15.17
C ALA A 66 35.61 18.59 14.92
N ALA A 67 35.22 17.87 15.97
CA ALA A 67 34.28 16.76 15.85
C ALA A 67 32.84 17.24 15.56
N ARG A 68 32.41 18.33 16.21
CA ARG A 68 31.10 18.96 15.97
C ARG A 68 31.01 19.54 14.56
N ASP A 69 32.05 20.22 14.08
CA ASP A 69 32.10 20.75 12.72
C ASP A 69 31.96 19.63 11.67
N GLU A 70 32.58 18.47 11.90
CA GLU A 70 32.45 17.33 11.00
C GLU A 70 31.05 16.69 11.07
N VAL A 71 30.44 16.60 12.25
CA VAL A 71 29.04 16.13 12.38
C VAL A 71 28.09 17.07 11.64
N ALA A 72 28.20 18.38 11.85
CA ALA A 72 27.38 19.38 11.17
C ALA A 72 27.54 19.29 9.64
N ARG A 73 28.76 19.11 9.13
CA ARG A 73 29.01 18.91 7.70
C ARG A 73 28.31 17.64 7.17
N LEU A 74 28.32 16.56 7.93
CA LEU A 74 27.67 15.30 7.54
C LEU A 74 26.14 15.39 7.63
N GLU A 75 25.62 16.15 8.59
CA GLU A 75 24.19 16.46 8.73
C GLU A 75 23.70 17.27 7.53
N ASP A 76 24.38 18.38 7.18
CA ASP A 76 24.09 19.18 5.99
C ASP A 76 24.13 18.32 4.71
N GLU A 77 25.10 17.39 4.61
CA GLU A 77 25.21 16.48 3.46
C GLU A 77 24.05 15.48 3.41
N LEU A 78 23.61 14.97 4.56
CA LEU A 78 22.48 14.05 4.68
C LEU A 78 21.17 14.76 4.33
N GLU A 79 20.92 15.93 4.90
CA GLU A 79 19.76 16.78 4.64
C GLU A 79 19.70 17.14 3.15
N ALA A 80 20.80 17.63 2.56
CA ALA A 80 20.84 17.95 1.14
C ALA A 80 20.59 16.74 0.22
N ARG A 81 20.89 15.50 0.65
CA ARG A 81 20.54 14.29 -0.10
C ARG A 81 19.07 13.92 0.09
N SER A 82 18.52 14.06 1.30
CA SER A 82 17.11 13.87 1.60
C SER A 82 16.26 14.84 0.77
N ASP A 83 16.58 16.13 0.84
CA ASP A 83 15.92 17.19 0.08
C ASP A 83 16.00 16.96 -1.43
N ARG A 84 17.15 16.48 -1.94
CA ARG A 84 17.26 16.12 -3.36
C ARG A 84 16.36 14.95 -3.74
N ALA A 85 16.21 13.96 -2.87
CA ALA A 85 15.27 12.85 -3.10
C ALA A 85 13.81 13.34 -3.09
N ASP A 86 13.47 14.26 -2.20
CA ASP A 86 12.14 14.88 -2.10
C ASP A 86 11.84 15.85 -3.27
N ASP A 87 12.82 16.64 -3.71
CA ASP A 87 12.68 17.54 -4.86
C ASP A 87 12.66 16.77 -6.18
N GLU A 88 13.42 15.68 -6.31
CA GLU A 88 13.32 14.75 -7.44
C GLU A 88 11.91 14.14 -7.49
N PHE A 89 11.30 13.85 -6.33
CA PHE A 89 9.88 13.47 -6.25
C PHE A 89 8.93 14.51 -6.85
N VAL A 90 9.04 15.81 -6.50
CA VAL A 90 8.13 16.85 -7.03
C VAL A 90 8.42 17.18 -8.50
N ARG A 91 9.70 17.27 -8.86
CA ARG A 91 10.16 17.78 -10.16
C ARG A 91 10.08 16.73 -11.27
N ASP A 92 10.29 15.46 -10.96
CA ASP A 92 10.21 14.36 -11.94
C ASP A 92 8.75 13.93 -12.20
N SER A 93 7.88 14.06 -11.20
CA SER A 93 6.42 13.82 -11.29
C SER A 93 5.69 14.63 -12.38
N LEU A 94 6.29 15.72 -12.88
CA LEU A 94 5.68 16.59 -13.90
C LEU A 94 6.36 16.54 -15.27
N HIS A 95 7.58 15.99 -15.41
CA HIS A 95 8.41 16.27 -16.60
C HIS A 95 9.10 15.07 -17.28
N ARG A 96 9.14 13.86 -16.70
CA ARG A 96 9.82 12.70 -17.33
C ARG A 96 9.03 11.39 -17.25
N PRO A 97 8.21 11.04 -18.28
CA PRO A 97 7.36 9.85 -18.24
C PRO A 97 8.09 8.50 -18.44
N THR A 98 9.42 8.45 -18.45
CA THR A 98 10.19 7.23 -18.79
C THR A 98 10.95 6.58 -17.64
N ASP A 99 10.98 7.20 -16.45
CA ASP A 99 11.53 6.57 -15.24
C ASP A 99 10.52 6.75 -14.10
N PRO A 100 9.75 5.73 -13.72
CA PRO A 100 8.77 5.89 -12.66
C PRO A 100 9.49 5.90 -11.32
N SER A 101 9.68 7.09 -10.74
CA SER A 101 10.06 7.20 -9.33
C SER A 101 9.12 6.34 -8.48
N LEU A 102 9.66 5.59 -7.50
CA LEU A 102 8.88 4.66 -6.67
C LEU A 102 7.64 5.31 -6.05
N PRO A 103 7.68 6.56 -5.54
CA PRO A 103 6.49 7.23 -5.03
C PRO A 103 5.45 7.55 -6.12
N LEU A 104 5.87 7.97 -7.32
CA LEU A 104 4.94 8.21 -8.42
C LEU A 104 4.26 6.91 -8.85
N ALA A 105 5.02 5.81 -8.92
CA ALA A 105 4.48 4.48 -9.17
C ALA A 105 3.45 4.09 -8.11
N HIS A 106 3.71 4.38 -6.83
CA HIS A 106 2.78 4.14 -5.72
C HIS A 106 1.47 4.93 -5.87
N VAL A 107 1.55 6.22 -6.21
CA VAL A 107 0.37 7.06 -6.43
C VAL A 107 -0.42 6.58 -7.66
N ALA A 108 0.27 6.31 -8.78
CA ALA A 108 -0.35 5.84 -10.01
C ALA A 108 -1.05 4.49 -9.84
N LEU A 109 -0.42 3.54 -9.15
CA LEU A 109 -1.03 2.26 -8.78
C LEU A 109 -2.20 2.44 -7.82
N GLY A 110 -2.10 3.39 -6.87
CA GLY A 110 -3.21 3.76 -5.99
C GLY A 110 -4.44 4.27 -6.77
N LEU A 111 -4.23 5.14 -7.75
CA LEU A 111 -5.28 5.62 -8.66
C LEU A 111 -5.85 4.48 -9.53
N LEU A 112 -5.01 3.57 -10.01
CA LEU A 112 -5.45 2.38 -10.73
C LEU A 112 -6.33 1.49 -9.85
N VAL A 113 -5.92 1.23 -8.60
CA VAL A 113 -6.71 0.45 -7.63
C VAL A 113 -8.06 1.12 -7.35
N LEU A 114 -8.07 2.45 -7.21
CA LEU A 114 -9.31 3.22 -7.05
C LEU A 114 -10.25 3.05 -8.25
N ALA A 115 -9.72 3.19 -9.47
CA ALA A 115 -10.48 2.99 -10.71
C ALA A 115 -11.03 1.56 -10.83
N LEU A 116 -10.21 0.55 -10.49
CA LEU A 116 -10.63 -0.85 -10.43
C LEU A 116 -11.72 -1.08 -9.36
N GLY A 117 -11.60 -0.43 -8.19
CA GLY A 117 -12.62 -0.42 -7.15
C GLY A 117 -13.96 0.09 -7.66
N ILE A 118 -13.96 1.23 -8.36
CA ILE A 118 -15.15 1.77 -9.02
C ILE A 118 -15.71 0.76 -10.02
N ALA A 119 -14.89 0.25 -10.94
CA ALA A 119 -15.30 -0.71 -11.94
C ALA A 119 -15.93 -1.97 -11.32
N ARG A 120 -15.38 -2.47 -10.21
CA ARG A 120 -15.93 -3.61 -9.45
C ARG A 120 -17.30 -3.29 -8.86
N VAL A 121 -17.47 -2.14 -8.23
CA VAL A 121 -18.75 -1.71 -7.65
C VAL A 121 -19.81 -1.55 -8.74
N LEU A 122 -19.46 -0.91 -9.86
CA LEU A 122 -20.35 -0.77 -11.01
C LEU A 122 -20.74 -2.13 -11.58
N TRP A 123 -19.78 -3.03 -11.76
CA TRP A 123 -20.03 -4.37 -12.30
C TRP A 123 -20.91 -5.22 -11.38
N ARG A 124 -20.77 -5.05 -10.06
CA ARG A 124 -21.57 -5.76 -9.04
C ARG A 124 -23.07 -5.45 -9.17
N ARG A 125 -23.44 -4.32 -9.78
CA ARG A 125 -24.86 -3.99 -10.08
C ARG A 125 -25.50 -4.94 -11.09
N HIS A 126 -24.72 -5.71 -11.84
CA HIS A 126 -25.23 -6.76 -12.73
C HIS A 126 -25.52 -8.09 -12.02
N GLY A 127 -25.48 -8.11 -10.69
CA GLY A 127 -25.85 -9.26 -9.87
C GLY A 127 -24.65 -10.10 -9.43
N LEU A 128 -24.82 -10.75 -8.29
CA LEU A 128 -23.87 -11.70 -7.74
C LEU A 128 -24.33 -13.13 -8.03
N PRO A 129 -23.39 -14.07 -8.23
CA PRO A 129 -23.76 -15.48 -8.30
C PRO A 129 -24.36 -15.96 -6.97
N PRO A 130 -25.11 -17.08 -6.97
CA PRO A 130 -25.62 -17.68 -5.75
C PRO A 130 -24.47 -18.08 -4.80
N TRP A 131 -24.80 -18.13 -3.50
CA TRP A 131 -23.90 -18.64 -2.48
C TRP A 131 -23.48 -20.08 -2.80
N ALA A 132 -22.26 -20.45 -2.41
CA ALA A 132 -21.86 -21.84 -2.46
C ALA A 132 -22.69 -22.65 -1.46
N GLU A 133 -23.20 -23.80 -1.89
CA GLU A 133 -24.07 -24.67 -1.08
C GLU A 133 -23.37 -25.16 0.19
N HIS A 134 -22.05 -25.38 0.11
CA HIS A 134 -21.23 -25.86 1.22
C HIS A 134 -20.92 -24.80 2.29
N LEU A 135 -21.25 -23.52 2.06
CA LEU A 135 -21.02 -22.47 3.06
C LEU A 135 -22.17 -22.44 4.06
N GLY A 136 -21.87 -22.66 5.34
CA GLY A 136 -22.82 -22.45 6.43
C GLY A 136 -23.15 -20.96 6.66
N PRO A 137 -24.18 -20.64 7.48
CA PRO A 137 -24.64 -19.28 7.70
C PRO A 137 -23.55 -18.32 8.24
N ALA A 138 -22.72 -18.79 9.17
CA ALA A 138 -21.63 -18.00 9.75
C ALA A 138 -20.57 -17.64 8.70
N ALA A 139 -20.14 -18.61 7.89
CA ALA A 139 -19.15 -18.39 6.83
C ALA A 139 -19.67 -17.41 5.76
N ARG A 140 -20.96 -17.49 5.41
CA ARG A 140 -21.61 -16.51 4.51
C ARG A 140 -21.59 -15.10 5.09
N ARG A 141 -21.90 -14.95 6.39
CA ARG A 141 -21.88 -13.66 7.07
C ARG A 141 -20.47 -13.06 7.11
N ILE A 142 -19.47 -13.84 7.52
CA ILE A 142 -18.06 -13.38 7.54
C ILE A 142 -17.63 -12.99 6.13
N SER A 143 -17.88 -13.85 5.13
CA SER A 143 -17.55 -13.54 3.73
C SER A 143 -18.20 -12.25 3.24
N ALA A 144 -19.47 -12.01 3.58
CA ALA A 144 -20.18 -10.80 3.17
C ALA A 144 -19.64 -9.53 3.85
N VAL A 145 -19.27 -9.62 5.13
CA VAL A 145 -18.67 -8.51 5.88
C VAL A 145 -17.27 -8.22 5.34
N THR A 146 -16.42 -9.24 5.22
CA THR A 146 -15.06 -9.12 4.69
C THR A 146 -15.07 -8.55 3.27
N GLU A 147 -15.98 -8.97 2.40
CA GLU A 147 -16.10 -8.40 1.04
C GLU A 147 -16.42 -6.90 1.08
N LYS A 148 -17.35 -6.46 1.94
CA LYS A 148 -17.70 -5.04 2.09
C LYS A 148 -16.54 -4.22 2.63
N VAL A 149 -15.85 -4.75 3.64
CA VAL A 149 -14.67 -4.10 4.24
C VAL A 149 -13.57 -3.95 3.19
N LEU A 150 -13.21 -5.02 2.48
CA LEU A 150 -12.19 -4.97 1.43
C LEU A 150 -12.57 -4.00 0.32
N ILE A 151 -13.81 -4.03 -0.18
CA ILE A 151 -14.27 -3.09 -1.20
C ILE A 151 -14.19 -1.65 -0.68
N GLY A 152 -14.62 -1.37 0.54
CA GLY A 152 -14.52 -0.03 1.13
C GLY A 152 -13.07 0.46 1.23
N LEU A 153 -12.15 -0.42 1.63
CA LEU A 153 -10.73 -0.11 1.78
C LEU A 153 -10.03 0.16 0.44
N LEU A 154 -10.54 -0.37 -0.68
CA LEU A 154 -10.06 0.02 -2.02
C LEU A 154 -10.29 1.51 -2.34
N PHE A 155 -11.12 2.21 -1.56
CA PHE A 155 -11.33 3.65 -1.68
C PHE A 155 -10.64 4.41 -0.55
N VAL A 156 -10.82 3.96 0.69
CA VAL A 156 -10.29 4.66 1.87
C VAL A 156 -8.77 4.79 1.81
N ILE A 157 -8.06 3.72 1.44
CA ILE A 157 -6.59 3.74 1.37
C ILE A 157 -6.08 4.74 0.32
N PRO A 158 -6.46 4.66 -0.97
CA PRO A 158 -5.94 5.61 -1.95
C PRO A 158 -6.41 7.05 -1.70
N LEU A 159 -7.64 7.26 -1.20
CA LEU A 159 -8.12 8.61 -0.88
C LEU A 159 -7.34 9.23 0.28
N THR A 160 -7.04 8.47 1.32
CA THR A 160 -6.19 8.94 2.43
C THR A 160 -4.74 9.17 1.98
N GLY A 161 -4.24 8.37 1.04
CA GLY A 161 -2.93 8.60 0.42
C GLY A 161 -2.86 9.89 -0.39
N LEU A 162 -3.91 10.21 -1.17
CA LEU A 162 -4.01 11.49 -1.86
C LEU A 162 -4.12 12.67 -0.90
N LEU A 163 -4.85 12.52 0.21
CA LEU A 163 -4.96 13.56 1.23
C LEU A 163 -3.62 13.84 1.93
N LEU A 164 -2.72 12.87 2.04
CA LEU A 164 -1.36 13.10 2.55
C LEU A 164 -0.57 14.07 1.66
N LEU A 165 -0.80 14.04 0.35
CA LEU A 165 -0.15 14.96 -0.60
C LEU A 165 -0.68 16.40 -0.48
N GLU A 166 -1.95 16.57 -0.13
CA GLU A 166 -2.61 17.88 -0.10
C GLU A 166 -2.59 18.54 1.29
N VAL A 167 -2.76 17.76 2.36
CA VAL A 167 -3.08 18.25 3.72
C VAL A 167 -1.97 17.91 4.73
N GLY A 168 -0.94 17.16 4.33
CA GLY A 168 0.20 16.81 5.18
C GLY A 168 -0.06 15.69 6.19
N SER A 169 0.86 15.54 7.16
CA SER A 169 1.05 14.35 7.99
C SER A 169 -0.10 13.98 8.96
N HIS A 170 -1.10 14.85 9.15
CA HIS A 170 -2.27 14.58 10.00
C HIS A 170 -3.01 13.28 9.59
N TRP A 171 -3.06 12.96 8.30
CA TRP A 171 -3.76 11.78 7.78
C TRP A 171 -2.94 10.48 7.86
N LEU A 172 -1.68 10.56 8.30
CA LEU A 172 -0.75 9.43 8.26
C LEU A 172 -1.26 8.28 9.12
N GLY A 173 -1.68 8.58 10.35
CA GLY A 173 -2.24 7.58 11.26
C GLY A 173 -3.48 6.89 10.68
N VAL A 174 -4.34 7.62 9.96
CA VAL A 174 -5.53 7.05 9.31
C VAL A 174 -5.14 6.15 8.15
N HIS A 175 -4.19 6.58 7.32
CA HIS A 175 -3.69 5.82 6.18
C HIS A 175 -3.02 4.50 6.61
N VAL A 176 -2.19 4.56 7.65
CA VAL A 176 -1.55 3.37 8.26
C VAL A 176 -2.60 2.44 8.89
N ALA A 177 -3.53 2.98 9.68
CA ALA A 177 -4.60 2.18 10.28
C ALA A 177 -5.48 1.48 9.22
N ALA A 178 -5.76 2.15 8.11
CA ALA A 178 -6.50 1.57 6.99
C ALA A 178 -5.75 0.38 6.35
N HIS A 179 -4.42 0.47 6.22
CA HIS A 179 -3.58 -0.63 5.75
C HIS A 179 -3.60 -1.82 6.71
N LEU A 180 -3.45 -1.59 8.02
CA LEU A 180 -3.49 -2.67 9.02
C LEU A 180 -4.83 -3.42 8.97
N LEU A 181 -5.94 -2.67 8.89
CA LEU A 181 -7.27 -3.25 8.74
C LEU A 181 -7.41 -4.03 7.43
N PHE A 182 -6.83 -3.53 6.34
CA PHE A 182 -6.83 -4.19 5.04
C PHE A 182 -6.10 -5.52 5.05
N PHE A 183 -4.89 -5.58 5.63
CA PHE A 183 -4.14 -6.84 5.76
C PHE A 183 -4.87 -7.85 6.64
N ALA A 184 -5.47 -7.42 7.75
CA ALA A 184 -6.31 -8.29 8.58
C ALA A 184 -7.51 -8.84 7.79
N ALA A 185 -8.18 -7.98 7.00
CA ALA A 185 -9.30 -8.40 6.16
C ALA A 185 -8.87 -9.36 5.03
N ILE A 186 -7.69 -9.16 4.43
CA ILE A 186 -7.09 -10.09 3.46
C ILE A 186 -6.82 -11.43 4.13
N ALA A 187 -6.21 -11.44 5.31
CA ALA A 187 -5.90 -12.69 6.03
C ALA A 187 -7.17 -13.49 6.30
N VAL A 188 -8.25 -12.84 6.73
CA VAL A 188 -9.58 -13.47 6.90
C VAL A 188 -10.13 -13.96 5.56
N HIS A 189 -10.04 -13.16 4.49
CA HIS A 189 -10.53 -13.53 3.16
C HIS A 189 -9.82 -14.78 2.63
N VAL A 190 -8.48 -14.77 2.62
CA VAL A 190 -7.65 -15.88 2.14
C VAL A 190 -7.83 -17.10 3.04
N GLY A 191 -7.84 -16.92 4.36
CA GLY A 191 -8.06 -18.00 5.32
C GLY A 191 -9.39 -18.73 5.10
N LEU A 192 -10.48 -17.98 4.84
CA LEU A 192 -11.77 -18.59 4.47
C LEU A 192 -11.69 -19.37 3.16
N MET A 193 -10.99 -18.86 2.14
CA MET A 193 -10.87 -19.53 0.85
C MET A 193 -10.03 -20.82 0.96
N LEU A 194 -8.94 -20.79 1.73
CA LEU A 194 -8.09 -21.94 2.00
C LEU A 194 -8.82 -23.00 2.83
N GLY A 195 -9.56 -22.58 3.87
CA GLY A 195 -10.36 -23.49 4.69
C GLY A 195 -11.41 -24.28 3.91
N HIS A 196 -11.93 -23.70 2.82
CA HIS A 196 -12.91 -24.33 1.93
C HIS A 196 -12.31 -24.75 0.58
N ALA A 197 -10.98 -24.79 0.45
CA ALA A 197 -10.30 -25.10 -0.81
C ALA A 197 -10.68 -26.49 -1.33
N ARG A 198 -10.75 -27.50 -0.44
CA ARG A 198 -11.15 -28.88 -0.78
C ARG A 198 -12.58 -28.99 -1.30
N GLN A 199 -13.44 -28.01 -0.98
CA GLN A 199 -14.84 -27.95 -1.40
C GLN A 199 -15.01 -27.14 -2.70
N GLY A 200 -13.89 -26.79 -3.36
CA GLY A 200 -13.87 -26.11 -4.66
C GLY A 200 -14.05 -24.60 -4.57
N GLN A 201 -13.99 -23.98 -3.39
CA GLN A 201 -14.20 -22.54 -3.24
C GLN A 201 -13.17 -21.71 -4.02
N LEU A 202 -11.89 -22.12 -4.03
CA LEU A 202 -10.84 -21.48 -4.86
C LEU A 202 -11.14 -21.56 -6.36
N ARG A 203 -11.66 -22.71 -6.82
CA ARG A 203 -11.98 -22.95 -8.25
C ARG A 203 -13.10 -22.04 -8.77
N ARG A 204 -13.88 -21.41 -7.89
CA ARG A 204 -14.90 -20.44 -8.30
C ARG A 204 -14.29 -19.14 -8.82
N MET A 205 -13.06 -18.82 -8.41
CA MET A 205 -12.36 -17.59 -8.79
C MET A 205 -11.17 -17.81 -9.72
N LEU A 206 -10.60 -19.01 -9.80
CA LEU A 206 -9.70 -19.43 -10.88
C LEU A 206 -10.46 -19.51 -12.22
#